data_AF-W3X2P5-F1
#
_entry.id   AF-W3X2P5-F1
#
_cell.length_a   1.000
_cell.length_b   1.000
_cell.length_c   1.000
_cell.angle_alpha   90.00
_cell.angle_beta   90.00
_cell.angle_gamma   90.00
#
_symmetry.space_group_name_H-M   'P 1'
#
loop_
_entity.id
_entity.type
_entity.pdbx_description
1 polymer ?
#
loop_
_entity_poly.entity_id
_entity_poly.type
_entity_poly.pdbx_seq_one_letter_code
_entity_poly.pdbx_strand_id
1 'polypeptide(L)'
;MSEQPNGAPVAGAPAAPTQQPNTSAKAETIAKDVKPAAPAKGQPAKDKDDKKPADASAGEKKLTGAELKAKAKAEKAARRAQQKNTKEVAKAEAAVSSSPLQLGPAASEVKGKPKGKDAAAGAAGSRPVLAKAPPSSIITEQKIQIPECFSHLSMAKRIPMTQADKDVHPVVLALGQQMATFAIDESITRLRATLLAFKKVIQSYTTPPGHTLARHFTPHVLNPQIEYLTACRPMCFSMGNAIRWLKLQVSKIDMDATEEDAKRDLCHAIDTFVAERITVAEEVVTEAGAKSIQDGDVVLTYGRSTGVERALLLARASGTKFSVFVIDDPYEKPGQIMAKNLAAADIDVSYSGDLGGLVNHLKRANKVLVGAEAVFSNGALYARSGTCDIALAAQELNLGVVVLCQTINITERVATDSLTYNEIDPERCQAASFRLLYDTTPDKYLHLLITELGTVQPRSAPDLLRKLEEFN
;
A
#
# COMPACT_ATOMS: atom_id res chain seq x y z
N MET A 1 83.19 -9.11 -6.28
CA MET A 1 83.01 -8.93 -4.83
C MET A 1 81.50 -8.87 -4.60
N SER A 2 80.81 -9.99 -4.33
CA SER A 2 80.77 -10.77 -3.07
C SER A 2 80.05 -10.00 -1.94
N GLU A 3 79.11 -10.56 -1.17
CA GLU A 3 78.48 -11.91 -1.18
C GLU A 3 77.14 -11.88 -0.39
N GLN A 4 76.28 -12.88 -0.58
CA GLN A 4 75.17 -13.25 0.34
C GLN A 4 75.67 -14.41 1.26
N PRO A 5 74.81 -15.16 2.00
CA PRO A 5 73.98 -14.80 3.16
C PRO A 5 74.22 -15.75 4.36
N ASN A 6 73.43 -15.63 5.44
CA ASN A 6 73.09 -16.75 6.36
C ASN A 6 71.92 -16.34 7.27
N GLY A 7 71.06 -17.21 7.80
CA GLY A 7 70.93 -18.66 7.65
C GLY A 7 70.15 -19.24 8.85
N ALA A 8 69.07 -19.99 8.62
CA ALA A 8 68.23 -20.59 9.67
C ALA A 8 68.71 -21.99 10.12
N PRO A 9 68.30 -22.46 11.31
CA PRO A 9 67.69 -23.82 11.44
C PRO A 9 66.64 -23.95 12.58
N VAL A 10 65.80 -25.00 12.73
CA VAL A 10 65.21 -26.05 11.85
C VAL A 10 63.97 -26.67 12.56
N ALA A 11 63.00 -27.16 11.76
CA ALA A 11 61.90 -28.15 11.97
C ALA A 11 61.43 -28.70 13.36
N GLY A 12 60.15 -29.13 13.41
CA GLY A 12 59.64 -30.00 14.49
C GLY A 12 58.14 -30.32 14.54
N ALA A 13 57.57 -30.99 13.52
CA ALA A 13 56.33 -31.78 13.63
C ALA A 13 56.72 -33.29 13.63
N PRO A 14 55.91 -34.27 14.12
CA PRO A 14 54.43 -34.32 14.03
C PRO A 14 53.69 -35.07 15.19
N ALA A 15 52.42 -35.43 14.92
CA ALA A 15 51.60 -36.51 15.50
C ALA A 15 50.65 -36.20 16.68
N ALA A 16 49.36 -36.48 16.45
CA ALA A 16 48.33 -36.74 17.46
C ALA A 16 48.41 -38.23 17.91
N PRO A 17 47.68 -38.68 18.96
CA PRO A 17 46.24 -38.95 18.80
C PRO A 17 45.34 -38.80 20.06
N THR A 18 44.02 -38.95 19.83
CA THR A 18 42.99 -39.51 20.75
C THR A 18 42.73 -38.86 22.13
N GLN A 19 41.58 -38.18 22.29
CA GLN A 19 40.33 -38.82 22.79
C GLN A 19 39.12 -37.85 22.84
N GLN A 20 38.00 -38.28 22.26
CA GLN A 20 36.65 -37.87 22.64
C GLN A 20 36.00 -39.01 23.44
N PRO A 21 34.98 -38.70 24.27
CA PRO A 21 33.86 -39.61 24.48
C PRO A 21 32.55 -39.07 23.88
N ASN A 22 32.02 -39.86 22.94
CA ASN A 22 30.61 -40.23 22.73
C ASN A 22 29.66 -40.03 23.94
N THR A 23 28.32 -39.90 23.83
CA THR A 23 27.31 -40.18 22.77
C THR A 23 26.02 -39.41 23.17
N SER A 24 24.93 -39.25 22.39
CA SER A 24 24.28 -40.20 21.49
C SER A 24 23.38 -39.52 20.44
N ALA A 25 23.43 -40.01 19.20
CA ALA A 25 22.35 -39.90 18.23
C ALA A 25 21.97 -41.32 17.75
N LYS A 26 20.67 -41.60 17.61
CA LYS A 26 20.17 -42.81 16.94
C LYS A 26 19.65 -42.44 15.56
N ALA A 27 20.11 -43.16 14.55
CA ALA A 27 19.47 -43.24 13.24
C ALA A 27 19.47 -44.70 12.80
N GLU A 28 18.31 -45.21 12.41
CA GLU A 28 18.16 -46.53 11.79
C GLU A 28 17.66 -46.36 10.34
N THR A 29 18.23 -47.17 9.46
CA THR A 29 17.76 -47.50 8.11
C THR A 29 17.87 -49.03 8.01
N ILE A 30 17.11 -49.82 7.25
CA ILE A 30 16.52 -49.67 5.90
C ILE A 30 15.32 -50.64 5.81
N ALA A 31 14.24 -50.31 5.09
CA ALA A 31 13.42 -51.30 4.36
C ALA A 31 12.55 -50.65 3.27
N LYS A 32 12.47 -51.29 2.10
CA LYS A 32 11.42 -51.06 1.07
C LYS A 32 10.29 -52.07 1.32
N ASP A 33 9.03 -51.72 1.06
CA ASP A 33 8.35 -52.03 -0.20
C ASP A 33 6.80 -51.82 -0.20
N VAL A 34 6.29 -51.57 -1.41
CA VAL A 34 4.94 -51.89 -1.93
C VAL A 34 3.65 -51.31 -1.29
N LYS A 35 2.87 -50.70 -2.21
CA LYS A 35 1.49 -50.20 -2.10
C LYS A 35 0.47 -51.36 -2.17
N PRO A 36 -0.75 -51.23 -1.63
CA PRO A 36 -1.91 -51.36 -2.53
C PRO A 36 -3.07 -50.38 -2.28
N ALA A 37 -4.06 -50.44 -3.17
CA ALA A 37 -5.15 -49.49 -3.34
C ALA A 37 -6.38 -49.74 -2.45
N ALA A 38 -7.31 -48.78 -2.50
CA ALA A 38 -8.65 -48.86 -1.92
C ALA A 38 -9.54 -49.94 -2.57
N PRO A 39 -10.66 -50.30 -1.91
CA PRO A 39 -11.87 -50.71 -2.59
C PRO A 39 -13.05 -49.75 -2.36
N ALA A 40 -13.92 -49.65 -3.35
CA ALA A 40 -15.23 -49.01 -3.27
C ALA A 40 -16.33 -50.04 -3.57
N LYS A 41 -17.59 -49.64 -3.29
CA LYS A 41 -18.89 -50.31 -3.57
C LYS A 41 -19.38 -51.31 -2.51
N GLY A 42 -20.68 -51.22 -2.20
CA GLY A 42 -21.41 -52.22 -1.41
C GLY A 42 -22.72 -51.73 -0.75
N GLN A 43 -23.72 -51.29 -1.52
CA GLN A 43 -25.12 -51.30 -1.04
C GLN A 43 -25.74 -52.67 -1.33
N PRO A 44 -26.59 -53.20 -0.44
CA PRO A 44 -28.05 -53.20 -0.64
C PRO A 44 -28.77 -52.62 0.60
N ALA A 45 -29.81 -51.79 0.48
CA ALA A 45 -31.16 -52.08 -0.02
C ALA A 45 -32.01 -52.97 0.90
N LYS A 46 -32.83 -52.26 1.71
CA LYS A 46 -34.26 -52.52 2.05
C LYS A 46 -34.66 -53.83 2.73
N ASP A 47 -35.36 -53.67 3.85
CA ASP A 47 -36.77 -54.11 3.87
C ASP A 47 -37.66 -53.18 4.72
N LYS A 48 -38.99 -53.29 4.54
CA LYS A 48 -40.01 -52.52 5.25
C LYS A 48 -40.64 -53.36 6.37
N ASP A 49 -41.24 -52.71 7.38
CA ASP A 49 -42.68 -52.95 7.60
C ASP A 49 -43.38 -51.76 8.31
N ASP A 50 -44.70 -51.69 8.13
CA ASP A 50 -45.58 -50.60 8.54
C ASP A 50 -46.19 -50.82 9.95
N LYS A 51 -46.43 -49.73 10.68
CA LYS A 51 -47.73 -49.52 11.36
C LYS A 51 -47.95 -48.10 11.85
N LYS A 52 -49.05 -47.50 11.38
CA LYS A 52 -49.72 -46.32 11.94
C LYS A 52 -51.08 -46.77 12.49
N PRO A 53 -51.68 -46.01 13.41
CA PRO A 53 -53.00 -45.49 13.10
C PRO A 53 -53.08 -43.96 13.29
N ALA A 54 -54.12 -43.36 12.71
CA ALA A 54 -54.29 -41.92 12.61
C ALA A 54 -55.25 -41.37 13.66
N ASP A 55 -55.19 -40.06 13.88
CA ASP A 55 -56.40 -39.24 13.88
C ASP A 55 -56.12 -37.88 13.21
N ALA A 56 -57.15 -37.15 12.81
CA ALA A 56 -57.10 -36.07 11.82
C ALA A 56 -57.50 -34.70 12.38
N SER A 57 -56.93 -33.62 11.81
CA SER A 57 -57.58 -32.30 11.79
C SER A 57 -57.16 -31.44 10.59
N ALA A 58 -58.10 -30.57 10.22
CA ALA A 58 -58.21 -29.70 9.05
C ALA A 58 -56.90 -29.11 8.44
N GLY A 59 -56.85 -29.17 7.11
CA GLY A 59 -55.74 -28.70 6.31
C GLY A 59 -55.71 -27.21 5.98
N GLU A 60 -54.48 -26.71 5.87
CA GLU A 60 -54.11 -25.56 5.04
C GLU A 60 -53.18 -26.04 3.91
N LYS A 61 -53.51 -25.73 2.65
CA LYS A 61 -52.64 -26.03 1.51
C LYS A 61 -51.48 -25.02 1.45
N LYS A 62 -50.32 -25.37 2.00
CA LYS A 62 -49.07 -24.64 1.74
C LYS A 62 -48.70 -24.74 0.26
N LEU A 63 -48.66 -23.59 -0.42
CA LEU A 63 -48.14 -23.45 -1.78
C LEU A 63 -46.68 -23.92 -1.83
N THR A 64 -46.31 -24.60 -2.90
CA THR A 64 -44.96 -25.15 -3.08
C THR A 64 -43.94 -24.05 -3.40
N GLY A 65 -42.66 -24.29 -3.07
CA GLY A 65 -41.58 -23.31 -3.27
C GLY A 65 -41.36 -22.88 -4.73
N ALA A 66 -41.88 -23.63 -5.70
CA ALA A 66 -41.89 -23.25 -7.11
C ALA A 66 -42.92 -22.13 -7.41
N GLU A 67 -44.12 -22.22 -6.82
CA GLU A 67 -45.21 -21.27 -7.02
C GLU A 67 -44.90 -19.90 -6.38
N LEU A 68 -44.24 -19.91 -5.21
CA LEU A 68 -43.73 -18.68 -4.57
C LEU A 68 -42.65 -17.99 -5.42
N LYS A 69 -41.73 -18.74 -6.02
CA LYS A 69 -40.72 -18.19 -6.95
C LYS A 69 -41.36 -17.67 -8.25
N ALA A 70 -42.40 -18.33 -8.75
CA ALA A 70 -43.16 -17.84 -9.91
C ALA A 70 -43.87 -16.51 -9.62
N LYS A 71 -44.57 -16.39 -8.48
CA LYS A 71 -45.20 -15.14 -8.05
C LYS A 71 -44.19 -14.01 -7.85
N ALA A 72 -43.09 -14.25 -7.14
CA ALA A 72 -42.05 -13.24 -6.93
C ALA A 72 -41.40 -12.75 -8.25
N LYS A 73 -41.25 -13.63 -9.25
CA LYS A 73 -40.73 -13.27 -10.58
C LYS A 73 -41.76 -12.47 -11.39
N ALA A 74 -43.04 -12.83 -11.31
CA ALA A 74 -44.12 -12.09 -11.96
C ALA A 74 -44.30 -10.68 -11.35
N GLU A 75 -44.27 -10.56 -10.02
CA GLU A 75 -44.36 -9.28 -9.31
C GLU A 75 -43.19 -8.36 -9.64
N LYS A 76 -41.96 -8.88 -9.68
CA LYS A 76 -40.76 -8.12 -10.08
C LYS A 76 -40.79 -7.69 -11.56
N ALA A 77 -41.47 -8.44 -12.42
CA ALA A 77 -41.71 -8.06 -13.81
C ALA A 77 -42.77 -6.96 -13.93
N ALA A 78 -43.90 -7.09 -13.22
CA ALA A 78 -44.96 -6.08 -13.17
C ALA A 78 -44.44 -4.74 -12.62
N ARG A 79 -43.64 -4.77 -11.55
CA ARG A 79 -43.03 -3.57 -10.95
C ARG A 79 -42.03 -2.88 -11.90
N ARG A 80 -41.32 -3.63 -12.75
CA ARG A 80 -40.47 -3.09 -13.83
C ARG A 80 -41.28 -2.51 -15.00
N ALA A 81 -42.46 -3.05 -15.31
CA ALA A 81 -43.36 -2.49 -16.31
C ALA A 81 -43.97 -1.17 -15.82
N GLN A 82 -44.44 -1.12 -14.57
CA GLN A 82 -44.96 0.12 -13.95
C GLN A 82 -43.92 1.24 -13.89
N GLN A 83 -42.65 0.90 -13.61
CA GLN A 83 -41.52 1.86 -13.64
C GLN A 83 -41.14 2.36 -15.05
N LYS A 84 -41.53 1.66 -16.13
CA LYS A 84 -41.40 2.19 -17.50
C LYS A 84 -42.51 3.19 -17.81
N ASN A 85 -43.78 2.85 -17.52
CA ASN A 85 -44.89 3.77 -17.77
C ASN A 85 -44.76 5.10 -17.00
N THR A 86 -44.29 5.09 -15.75
CA THR A 86 -44.06 6.36 -15.00
C THR A 86 -42.95 7.22 -15.61
N LYS A 87 -42.01 6.63 -16.36
CA LYS A 87 -40.92 7.35 -17.02
C LYS A 87 -41.30 7.91 -18.39
N GLU A 88 -42.33 7.38 -19.03
CA GLU A 88 -42.90 7.93 -20.27
C GLU A 88 -43.89 9.06 -20.00
N VAL A 89 -44.75 8.94 -18.97
CA VAL A 89 -45.68 10.01 -18.58
C VAL A 89 -44.92 11.28 -18.14
N ALA A 90 -43.90 11.14 -17.28
CA ALA A 90 -43.08 12.27 -16.85
C ALA A 90 -42.27 12.95 -17.98
N LYS A 91 -42.14 12.31 -19.14
CA LYS A 91 -41.49 12.88 -20.33
C LYS A 91 -42.46 13.59 -21.27
N ALA A 92 -43.77 13.35 -21.13
CA ALA A 92 -44.82 14.02 -21.89
C ALA A 92 -45.27 15.34 -21.24
N GLU A 93 -45.33 15.41 -19.91
CA GLU A 93 -45.80 16.62 -19.19
C GLU A 93 -44.81 17.80 -19.24
N ALA A 94 -43.52 17.56 -19.50
CA ALA A 94 -42.52 18.61 -19.68
C ALA A 94 -42.53 19.27 -21.08
N ALA A 95 -43.38 18.82 -22.00
CA ALA A 95 -43.38 19.27 -23.40
C ALA A 95 -44.53 20.26 -23.76
N VAL A 96 -45.39 20.64 -22.80
CA VAL A 96 -46.57 21.48 -23.07
C VAL A 96 -46.65 22.67 -22.10
N SER A 97 -45.68 23.58 -22.18
CA SER A 97 -45.86 24.97 -21.73
C SER A 97 -45.14 25.98 -22.64
N SER A 98 -45.95 26.69 -23.43
CA SER A 98 -45.70 28.03 -24.00
C SER A 98 -44.38 28.31 -24.76
N SER A 99 -44.36 27.89 -26.01
CA SER A 99 -44.39 28.73 -27.24
C SER A 99 -43.35 29.86 -27.52
N PRO A 100 -43.08 30.18 -28.81
CA PRO A 100 -41.90 30.93 -29.23
C PRO A 100 -42.16 32.35 -29.79
N LEU A 101 -41.12 33.19 -29.82
CA LEU A 101 -41.09 34.45 -30.57
C LEU A 101 -40.16 34.37 -31.80
N GLN A 102 -40.80 34.14 -32.94
CA GLN A 102 -40.61 34.80 -34.24
C GLN A 102 -39.33 35.65 -34.48
N LEU A 103 -38.59 35.30 -35.54
CA LEU A 103 -37.75 36.23 -36.30
C LEU A 103 -37.82 35.90 -37.79
N GLY A 104 -38.18 36.89 -38.61
CA GLY A 104 -38.14 36.84 -40.08
C GLY A 104 -36.87 37.46 -40.65
N PRO A 105 -36.61 37.33 -41.97
CA PRO A 105 -35.31 37.63 -42.56
C PRO A 105 -35.22 39.02 -43.22
N ALA A 106 -34.00 39.57 -43.30
CA ALA A 106 -33.64 40.61 -44.26
C ALA A 106 -32.14 40.57 -44.58
N ALA A 107 -31.77 40.89 -45.83
CA ALA A 107 -30.39 40.92 -46.30
C ALA A 107 -29.79 42.34 -46.25
N SER A 108 -28.46 42.45 -46.22
CA SER A 108 -27.72 43.57 -46.79
C SER A 108 -26.22 43.27 -46.94
N GLU A 109 -25.58 44.02 -47.85
CA GLU A 109 -24.30 43.70 -48.47
C GLU A 109 -23.09 44.48 -47.88
N VAL A 110 -21.90 43.89 -47.99
CA VAL A 110 -20.64 44.47 -48.52
C VAL A 110 -20.02 45.79 -47.94
N LYS A 111 -18.67 45.80 -47.95
CA LYS A 111 -17.68 46.94 -47.90
C LYS A 111 -17.26 47.51 -46.53
N GLY A 112 -15.94 47.77 -46.42
CA GLY A 112 -15.45 48.97 -45.71
C GLY A 112 -14.27 48.84 -44.73
N LYS A 113 -13.02 48.77 -45.24
CA LYS A 113 -11.82 49.35 -44.59
C LYS A 113 -11.62 50.79 -45.19
N PRO A 114 -10.75 51.71 -44.71
CA PRO A 114 -9.86 51.72 -43.52
C PRO A 114 -9.66 53.11 -42.81
N LYS A 115 -8.67 53.20 -41.88
CA LYS A 115 -7.75 54.34 -41.57
C LYS A 115 -8.18 55.60 -40.75
N GLY A 116 -7.19 56.13 -40.00
CA GLY A 116 -7.08 57.52 -39.46
C GLY A 116 -7.21 57.59 -37.92
N LYS A 117 -6.19 57.81 -37.07
CA LYS A 117 -5.27 58.97 -36.87
C LYS A 117 -5.98 60.32 -36.70
N ASP A 118 -5.91 60.93 -35.51
CA ASP A 118 -4.87 61.91 -35.14
C ASP A 118 -4.96 62.32 -33.64
N ALA A 119 -4.05 63.20 -33.19
CA ALA A 119 -3.78 63.53 -31.77
C ALA A 119 -4.25 64.93 -31.35
N ALA A 120 -4.39 65.20 -30.03
CA ALA A 120 -3.79 66.36 -29.35
C ALA A 120 -4.16 66.50 -27.84
N ALA A 121 -3.15 66.90 -27.06
CA ALA A 121 -3.10 67.68 -25.81
C ALA A 121 -4.34 67.94 -24.91
N GLY A 122 -4.12 67.80 -23.59
CA GLY A 122 -4.93 68.38 -22.50
C GLY A 122 -4.25 68.13 -21.13
N ALA A 123 -4.15 69.15 -20.26
CA ALA A 123 -3.24 69.15 -19.11
C ALA A 123 -3.92 69.12 -17.72
N ALA A 124 -3.08 68.82 -16.70
CA ALA A 124 -3.27 69.04 -15.25
C ALA A 124 -4.23 68.12 -14.46
N GLY A 125 -3.88 67.81 -13.19
CA GLY A 125 -4.85 67.36 -12.18
C GLY A 125 -4.51 66.17 -11.26
N SER A 126 -3.45 66.25 -10.46
CA SER A 126 -3.37 65.73 -9.07
C SER A 126 -4.09 64.42 -8.64
N ARG A 127 -3.33 63.34 -8.41
CA ARG A 127 -3.24 62.49 -7.17
C ARG A 127 -2.73 61.07 -7.51
N PRO A 128 -1.89 60.44 -6.67
CA PRO A 128 -1.43 59.08 -6.91
C PRO A 128 -2.55 58.07 -6.65
N VAL A 129 -3.02 57.40 -7.70
CA VAL A 129 -3.88 56.22 -7.56
C VAL A 129 -2.97 55.00 -7.35
N LEU A 130 -3.31 54.20 -6.34
CA LEU A 130 -2.59 52.97 -5.98
C LEU A 130 -2.41 52.08 -7.22
N ALA A 131 -1.17 51.66 -7.49
CA ALA A 131 -0.88 50.78 -8.63
C ALA A 131 -1.64 49.46 -8.45
N LYS A 132 -2.55 49.18 -9.38
CA LYS A 132 -3.35 47.94 -9.39
C LYS A 132 -2.39 46.78 -9.64
N ALA A 133 -2.30 45.85 -8.68
CA ALA A 133 -1.50 44.65 -8.85
C ALA A 133 -1.91 43.90 -10.13
N PRO A 134 -0.97 43.27 -10.86
CA PRO A 134 -1.31 42.51 -12.05
C PRO A 134 -2.33 41.41 -11.67
N PRO A 135 -3.31 41.11 -12.54
CA PRO A 135 -4.29 40.08 -12.25
C PRO A 135 -3.55 38.76 -12.00
N SER A 136 -3.80 38.18 -10.82
CA SER A 136 -3.37 36.82 -10.49
C SER A 136 -3.75 35.90 -11.64
N SER A 137 -2.75 35.22 -12.22
CA SER A 137 -2.93 34.29 -13.32
C SER A 137 -4.10 33.36 -13.01
N ILE A 138 -5.10 33.36 -13.89
CA ILE A 138 -6.23 32.43 -13.82
C ILE A 138 -5.64 31.03 -13.86
N ILE A 139 -5.65 30.35 -12.72
CA ILE A 139 -5.36 28.92 -12.67
C ILE A 139 -6.55 28.28 -13.36
N THR A 140 -6.40 27.95 -14.64
CA THR A 140 -7.32 27.07 -15.34
C THR A 140 -7.44 25.80 -14.49
N GLU A 141 -8.63 25.50 -13.97
CA GLU A 141 -8.89 24.25 -13.28
C GLU A 141 -8.58 23.10 -14.26
N GLN A 142 -7.39 22.53 -14.14
CA GLN A 142 -6.99 21.38 -14.94
C GLN A 142 -7.87 20.22 -14.52
N LYS A 143 -8.85 19.92 -15.36
CA LYS A 143 -9.87 18.90 -15.08
C LYS A 143 -9.19 17.53 -14.99
N ILE A 144 -8.99 17.07 -13.76
CA ILE A 144 -8.44 15.74 -13.48
C ILE A 144 -9.34 14.71 -14.17
N GLN A 145 -8.78 14.01 -15.15
CA GLN A 145 -9.49 13.03 -15.96
C GLN A 145 -8.61 11.80 -16.14
N ILE A 146 -8.98 10.72 -15.48
CA ILE A 146 -8.37 9.40 -15.64
C ILE A 146 -8.99 8.76 -16.90
N PRO A 147 -8.20 8.19 -17.83
CA PRO A 147 -8.76 7.46 -18.99
C PRO A 147 -9.56 6.23 -18.54
N GLU A 148 -10.62 5.88 -19.29
CA GLU A 148 -11.59 4.84 -18.88
C GLU A 148 -10.94 3.47 -18.59
N CYS A 149 -9.92 3.08 -19.38
CA CYS A 149 -9.14 1.86 -19.19
C CYS A 149 -8.30 1.81 -17.90
N PHE A 150 -8.17 2.92 -17.19
CA PHE A 150 -7.50 3.03 -15.89
C PHE A 150 -8.45 3.47 -14.77
N SER A 151 -9.77 3.44 -15.00
CA SER A 151 -10.79 3.87 -14.03
C SER A 151 -10.85 3.03 -12.74
N HIS A 152 -10.21 1.86 -12.72
CA HIS A 152 -10.02 1.04 -11.52
C HIS A 152 -8.87 1.53 -10.62
N LEU A 153 -7.96 2.35 -11.15
CA LEU A 153 -6.85 2.90 -10.38
C LEU A 153 -7.33 3.93 -9.37
N SER A 154 -6.67 3.92 -8.23
CA SER A 154 -7.05 4.71 -7.07
C SER A 154 -6.18 5.98 -6.97
N MET A 155 -6.69 7.01 -6.30
CA MET A 155 -6.05 8.33 -6.22
C MET A 155 -6.45 9.01 -4.92
N ALA A 156 -5.52 9.71 -4.27
CA ALA A 156 -5.79 10.50 -3.08
C ALA A 156 -6.84 11.61 -3.35
N LYS A 157 -7.71 11.87 -2.37
CA LYS A 157 -8.79 12.86 -2.45
C LYS A 157 -8.78 13.72 -1.19
N ARG A 158 -8.62 15.04 -1.38
CA ARG A 158 -8.69 16.04 -0.29
C ARG A 158 -10.16 16.28 0.08
N ILE A 159 -10.72 15.43 0.94
CA ILE A 159 -12.11 15.54 1.42
C ILE A 159 -12.20 16.70 2.42
N PRO A 160 -12.97 17.76 2.18
CA PRO A 160 -13.13 18.85 3.15
C PRO A 160 -13.71 18.35 4.48
N MET A 161 -13.24 18.92 5.59
CA MET A 161 -13.67 18.54 6.96
C MET A 161 -15.20 18.59 7.14
N THR A 162 -15.88 19.49 6.43
CA THR A 162 -17.33 19.68 6.45
C THR A 162 -18.13 18.63 5.68
N GLN A 163 -17.46 17.79 4.88
CA GLN A 163 -18.07 16.71 4.08
C GLN A 163 -17.80 15.31 4.67
N ALA A 164 -17.00 15.23 5.75
CA ALA A 164 -16.78 13.97 6.46
C ALA A 164 -18.02 13.58 7.28
N ASP A 165 -18.19 12.28 7.51
CA ASP A 165 -19.28 11.80 8.36
C ASP A 165 -19.07 12.21 9.81
N LYS A 166 -20.17 12.45 10.53
CA LYS A 166 -20.17 12.86 11.95
C LYS A 166 -19.60 11.77 12.86
N ASP A 167 -19.69 10.51 12.41
CA ASP A 167 -19.17 9.35 13.13
C ASP A 167 -17.64 9.21 13.00
N VAL A 168 -16.96 10.05 12.21
CA VAL A 168 -15.50 10.05 12.09
C VAL A 168 -14.86 10.88 13.20
N HIS A 169 -13.99 10.26 13.98
CA HIS A 169 -13.33 10.87 15.12
C HIS A 169 -12.34 11.98 14.70
N PRO A 170 -12.24 13.12 15.41
CA PRO A 170 -11.41 14.26 14.98
C PRO A 170 -9.92 13.96 14.71
N VAL A 171 -9.35 12.98 15.42
CA VAL A 171 -7.96 12.52 15.18
C VAL A 171 -7.84 11.78 13.84
N VAL A 172 -8.85 11.00 13.48
CA VAL A 172 -8.91 10.28 12.19
C VAL A 172 -9.16 11.26 11.04
N LEU A 173 -9.98 12.29 11.26
CA LEU A 173 -10.14 13.40 10.32
C LEU A 173 -8.80 14.09 10.00
N ALA A 174 -8.05 14.47 11.04
CA ALA A 174 -6.73 15.09 10.87
C ALA A 174 -5.73 14.15 10.17
N LEU A 175 -5.74 12.86 10.52
CA LEU A 175 -4.91 11.83 9.87
C LEU A 175 -5.23 11.69 8.37
N GLY A 176 -6.52 11.66 8.00
CA GLY A 176 -6.97 11.58 6.62
C GLY A 176 -6.50 12.77 5.78
N GLN A 177 -6.51 13.98 6.33
CA GLN A 177 -5.91 15.16 5.67
C GLN A 177 -4.42 14.97 5.44
N GLN A 178 -3.65 14.57 6.47
CA GLN A 178 -2.20 14.36 6.35
C GLN A 178 -1.85 13.29 5.32
N MET A 179 -2.65 12.24 5.19
CA MET A 179 -2.52 11.23 4.13
C MET A 179 -2.85 11.80 2.74
N ALA A 180 -3.98 12.50 2.59
CA ALA A 180 -4.44 13.06 1.31
C ALA A 180 -3.58 14.23 0.78
N THR A 181 -2.79 14.88 1.64
CA THR A 181 -1.82 15.91 1.27
C THR A 181 -0.38 15.39 1.24
N PHE A 182 -0.15 14.08 1.33
CA PHE A 182 1.18 13.45 1.31
C PHE A 182 2.14 13.95 2.41
N ALA A 183 1.60 14.56 3.47
CA ALA A 183 2.39 14.99 4.64
C ALA A 183 2.90 13.78 5.45
N ILE A 184 2.22 12.64 5.35
CA ILE A 184 2.73 11.32 5.75
C ILE A 184 2.64 10.36 4.56
N ASP A 185 3.76 10.16 3.85
CA ASP A 185 3.78 9.35 2.63
C ASP A 185 4.15 7.88 2.89
N GLU A 186 5.26 7.62 3.59
CA GLU A 186 5.80 6.27 3.80
C GLU A 186 4.81 5.33 4.51
N SER A 187 4.67 4.09 4.01
CA SER A 187 3.70 3.09 4.50
C SER A 187 3.74 2.88 6.02
N ILE A 188 4.94 2.73 6.59
CA ILE A 188 5.14 2.46 8.02
C ILE A 188 4.78 3.67 8.90
N THR A 189 5.07 4.90 8.44
CA THR A 189 4.64 6.12 9.14
C THR A 189 3.11 6.23 9.15
N ARG A 190 2.47 5.95 8.02
CA ARG A 190 1.00 5.91 7.89
C ARG A 190 0.37 4.83 8.77
N LEU A 191 0.94 3.63 8.81
CA LEU A 191 0.55 2.55 9.72
C LEU A 191 0.61 2.98 11.18
N ARG A 192 1.76 3.48 11.64
CA ARG A 192 1.97 3.89 13.03
C ARG A 192 0.98 5.00 13.44
N ALA A 193 0.79 5.99 12.58
CA ALA A 193 -0.16 7.08 12.82
C ALA A 193 -1.61 6.57 12.88
N THR A 194 -1.98 5.58 12.06
CA THR A 194 -3.30 4.93 12.07
C THR A 194 -3.57 4.18 13.35
N LEU A 195 -2.62 3.37 13.83
CA LEU A 195 -2.75 2.65 15.09
C LEU A 195 -2.87 3.59 16.29
N LEU A 196 -2.07 4.66 16.33
CA LEU A 196 -2.16 5.69 17.38
C LEU A 196 -3.48 6.49 17.30
N ALA A 197 -4.03 6.70 16.10
CA ALA A 197 -5.35 7.30 15.94
C ALA A 197 -6.46 6.36 16.45
N PHE A 198 -6.43 5.08 16.08
CA PHE A 198 -7.40 4.09 16.57
C PHE A 198 -7.31 3.86 18.07
N LYS A 199 -6.12 3.92 18.68
CA LYS A 199 -5.96 3.93 20.14
C LYS A 199 -6.77 5.07 20.78
N LYS A 200 -6.70 6.29 20.24
CA LYS A 200 -7.50 7.42 20.73
C LYS A 200 -9.01 7.22 20.50
N VAL A 201 -9.41 6.61 19.38
CA VAL A 201 -10.83 6.24 19.12
C VAL A 201 -11.35 5.23 20.14
N ILE A 202 -10.56 4.20 20.46
CA ILE A 202 -10.88 3.20 21.49
C ILE A 202 -11.00 3.87 22.86
N GLN A 203 -10.09 4.78 23.22
CA GLN A 203 -10.15 5.52 24.49
C GLN A 203 -11.41 6.39 24.60
N SER A 204 -11.82 7.07 23.53
CA SER A 204 -13.02 7.92 23.49
C SER A 204 -14.34 7.17 23.30
N TYR A 205 -14.31 5.86 23.02
CA TYR A 205 -15.51 5.06 22.80
C TYR A 205 -16.33 4.90 24.10
N THR A 206 -17.64 4.73 23.96
CA THR A 206 -18.55 4.31 25.04
C THR A 206 -19.61 3.37 24.47
N THR A 207 -19.87 2.26 25.14
CA THR A 207 -20.81 1.24 24.66
C THR A 207 -22.27 1.71 24.78
N PRO A 208 -23.07 1.69 23.71
CA PRO A 208 -24.48 2.03 23.79
C PRO A 208 -25.25 1.02 24.67
N PRO A 209 -26.30 1.46 25.39
CA PRO A 209 -27.13 0.57 26.21
C PRO A 209 -27.67 -0.62 25.41
N GLY A 210 -27.53 -1.83 25.98
CA GLY A 210 -28.01 -3.08 25.36
C GLY A 210 -27.06 -3.72 24.34
N HIS A 211 -25.89 -3.13 24.09
CA HIS A 211 -24.84 -3.71 23.25
C HIS A 211 -23.61 -4.14 24.06
N THR A 212 -22.76 -4.98 23.46
CA THR A 212 -21.40 -5.27 23.97
C THR A 212 -20.37 -4.59 23.07
N LEU A 213 -19.22 -4.21 23.63
CA LEU A 213 -18.14 -3.52 22.92
C LEU A 213 -17.73 -4.30 21.65
N ALA A 214 -17.42 -5.60 21.77
CA ALA A 214 -16.97 -6.43 20.65
C ALA A 214 -17.96 -6.46 19.47
N ARG A 215 -19.28 -6.45 19.75
CA ARG A 215 -20.33 -6.49 18.73
C ARG A 215 -20.60 -5.13 18.07
N HIS A 216 -20.50 -4.05 18.82
CA HIS A 216 -20.84 -2.70 18.34
C HIS A 216 -19.65 -1.94 17.75
N PHE A 217 -18.47 -2.03 18.39
CA PHE A 217 -17.30 -1.21 18.05
C PHE A 217 -16.83 -1.39 16.60
N THR A 218 -16.65 -2.64 16.14
CA THR A 218 -16.16 -2.90 14.78
C THR A 218 -17.08 -2.33 13.67
N PRO A 219 -18.39 -2.66 13.62
CA PRO A 219 -19.27 -2.18 12.55
C PRO A 219 -19.61 -0.68 12.64
N HIS A 220 -19.83 -0.13 13.84
CA HIS A 220 -20.38 1.23 13.99
C HIS A 220 -19.35 2.30 14.33
N VAL A 221 -18.17 1.92 14.82
CA VAL A 221 -17.13 2.90 15.22
C VAL A 221 -15.91 2.76 14.33
N LEU A 222 -15.31 1.57 14.26
CA LEU A 222 -14.05 1.35 13.56
C LEU A 222 -14.19 1.40 12.03
N ASN A 223 -15.24 0.80 11.46
CA ASN A 223 -15.45 0.79 10.01
C ASN A 223 -15.59 2.21 9.41
N PRO A 224 -16.41 3.13 9.95
CA PRO A 224 -16.46 4.52 9.47
C PRO A 224 -15.08 5.22 9.46
N GLN A 225 -14.22 4.95 10.45
CA GLN A 225 -12.86 5.49 10.45
C GLN A 225 -12.03 4.96 9.26
N ILE A 226 -12.09 3.65 9.03
CA ILE A 226 -11.36 2.97 7.95
C ILE A 226 -11.85 3.45 6.58
N GLU A 227 -13.16 3.57 6.41
CA GLU A 227 -13.81 4.04 5.18
C GLU A 227 -13.41 5.47 4.87
N TYR A 228 -13.41 6.37 5.86
CA TYR A 228 -12.91 7.74 5.70
C TYR A 228 -11.43 7.80 5.31
N LEU A 229 -10.56 7.07 6.00
CA LEU A 229 -9.13 7.03 5.65
C LEU A 229 -8.90 6.50 4.23
N THR A 230 -9.60 5.43 3.85
CA THR A 230 -9.55 4.83 2.50
C THR A 230 -10.05 5.80 1.43
N ALA A 231 -11.08 6.59 1.73
CA ALA A 231 -11.60 7.62 0.83
C ALA A 231 -10.67 8.83 0.68
N CYS A 232 -9.90 9.16 1.73
CA CYS A 232 -8.86 10.21 1.70
C CYS A 232 -7.63 9.77 0.89
N ARG A 233 -7.11 8.57 1.17
CA ARG A 233 -6.00 7.97 0.40
C ARG A 233 -6.05 6.44 0.48
N PRO A 234 -5.82 5.71 -0.64
CA PRO A 234 -5.81 4.25 -0.66
C PRO A 234 -4.88 3.67 0.42
N MET A 235 -5.39 2.74 1.22
CA MET A 235 -4.65 2.14 2.34
C MET A 235 -3.44 1.35 1.83
N CYS A 236 -2.25 1.55 2.41
CA CYS A 236 -1.11 0.69 2.12
C CYS A 236 -1.34 -0.73 2.71
N PHE A 237 -0.63 -1.72 2.19
CA PHE A 237 -0.85 -3.13 2.54
C PHE A 237 -0.69 -3.39 4.04
N SER A 238 0.29 -2.77 4.69
CA SER A 238 0.54 -2.90 6.12
C SER A 238 -0.52 -2.26 7.02
N MET A 239 -1.12 -1.13 6.62
CA MET A 239 -2.34 -0.61 7.28
C MET A 239 -3.48 -1.64 7.19
N GLY A 240 -3.67 -2.28 6.03
CA GLY A 240 -4.67 -3.33 5.83
C GLY A 240 -4.43 -4.56 6.73
N ASN A 241 -3.18 -5.03 6.79
CA ASN A 241 -2.76 -6.14 7.64
C ASN A 241 -3.01 -5.82 9.14
N ALA A 242 -2.60 -4.64 9.60
CA ALA A 242 -2.81 -4.21 10.99
C ALA A 242 -4.29 -3.98 11.34
N ILE A 243 -5.12 -3.52 10.39
CA ILE A 243 -6.58 -3.43 10.58
C ILE A 243 -7.21 -4.83 10.73
N ARG A 244 -6.76 -5.81 9.94
CA ARG A 244 -7.23 -7.20 10.06
C ARG A 244 -6.85 -7.77 11.44
N TRP A 245 -5.63 -7.54 11.89
CA TRP A 245 -5.17 -7.90 13.23
C TRP A 245 -5.99 -7.21 14.33
N LEU A 246 -6.23 -5.89 14.24
CA LEU A 246 -7.01 -5.16 15.26
C LEU A 246 -8.46 -5.65 15.33
N LYS A 247 -9.10 -5.91 14.19
CA LYS A 247 -10.44 -6.52 14.14
C LYS A 247 -10.47 -7.91 14.77
N LEU A 248 -9.41 -8.70 14.59
CA LEU A 248 -9.26 -9.99 15.27
C LEU A 248 -9.13 -9.80 16.79
N GLN A 249 -8.33 -8.85 17.28
CA GLN A 249 -8.23 -8.56 18.72
C GLN A 249 -9.58 -8.14 19.31
N VAL A 250 -10.34 -7.27 18.64
CA VAL A 250 -11.71 -6.90 19.09
C VAL A 250 -12.64 -8.11 19.15
N SER A 251 -12.48 -9.10 18.27
CA SER A 251 -13.27 -10.34 18.32
C SER A 251 -12.82 -11.36 19.37
N LYS A 252 -11.60 -11.22 19.91
CA LYS A 252 -11.04 -12.05 20.99
C LYS A 252 -11.40 -11.54 22.40
N ILE A 253 -12.08 -10.39 22.52
CA ILE A 253 -12.49 -9.79 23.81
C ILE A 253 -13.53 -10.68 24.50
N ASP A 254 -13.31 -10.95 25.79
CA ASP A 254 -14.24 -11.72 26.61
C ASP A 254 -15.58 -10.98 26.79
N MET A 255 -16.68 -11.73 26.80
CA MET A 255 -18.03 -11.17 26.94
C MET A 255 -18.31 -10.68 28.36
N ASP A 256 -17.61 -11.23 29.35
CA ASP A 256 -17.74 -10.88 30.77
C ASP A 256 -16.77 -9.75 31.21
N ALA A 257 -15.88 -9.28 30.31
CA ALA A 257 -14.95 -8.19 30.60
C ALA A 257 -15.67 -6.83 30.73
N THR A 258 -15.16 -5.98 31.62
CA THR A 258 -15.63 -4.59 31.72
C THR A 258 -15.24 -3.78 30.47
N GLU A 259 -15.95 -2.68 30.19
CA GLU A 259 -15.57 -1.81 29.07
C GLU A 259 -14.17 -1.21 29.30
N GLU A 260 -13.88 -0.81 30.54
CA GLU A 260 -12.61 -0.20 30.95
C GLU A 260 -11.44 -1.16 30.75
N ASP A 261 -11.60 -2.44 31.14
CA ASP A 261 -10.58 -3.47 30.95
C ASP A 261 -10.41 -3.81 29.46
N ALA A 262 -11.50 -4.01 28.72
CA ALA A 262 -11.44 -4.26 27.29
C ALA A 262 -10.74 -3.11 26.51
N LYS A 263 -11.01 -1.85 26.88
CA LYS A 263 -10.33 -0.67 26.30
C LYS A 263 -8.85 -0.62 26.69
N ARG A 264 -8.52 -0.93 27.95
CA ARG A 264 -7.14 -1.00 28.47
C ARG A 264 -6.33 -2.05 27.72
N ASP A 265 -6.87 -3.26 27.57
CA ASP A 265 -6.20 -4.39 26.94
C ASP A 265 -6.03 -4.17 25.43
N LEU A 266 -7.05 -3.64 24.73
CA LEU A 266 -6.91 -3.20 23.33
C LEU A 266 -5.83 -2.12 23.16
N CYS A 267 -5.80 -1.12 24.05
CA CYS A 267 -4.79 -0.07 23.99
C CYS A 267 -3.38 -0.61 24.22
N HIS A 268 -3.23 -1.54 25.16
CA HIS A 268 -1.96 -2.20 25.45
C HIS A 268 -1.51 -3.09 24.28
N ALA A 269 -2.41 -3.88 23.69
CA ALA A 269 -2.13 -4.67 22.49
C ALA A 269 -1.65 -3.81 21.31
N ILE A 270 -2.24 -2.62 21.12
CA ILE A 270 -1.78 -1.66 20.10
C ILE A 270 -0.35 -1.15 20.42
N ASP A 271 -0.06 -0.81 21.68
CA ASP A 271 1.28 -0.36 22.08
C ASP A 271 2.33 -1.44 21.86
N THR A 272 2.05 -2.70 22.25
CA THR A 272 2.91 -3.85 22.02
C THR A 272 3.12 -4.10 20.52
N PHE A 273 2.06 -4.02 19.70
CA PHE A 273 2.19 -4.15 18.24
C PHE A 273 3.09 -3.07 17.64
N VAL A 274 2.95 -1.80 18.08
CA VAL A 274 3.81 -0.70 17.60
C VAL A 274 5.26 -0.87 18.07
N ALA A 275 5.48 -1.33 19.31
CA ALA A 275 6.82 -1.59 19.82
C ALA A 275 7.52 -2.73 19.06
N GLU A 276 6.89 -3.89 18.99
CA GLU A 276 7.52 -5.12 18.46
C GLU A 276 7.50 -5.18 16.92
N ARG A 277 6.31 -5.01 16.31
CA ARG A 277 6.09 -5.24 14.88
C ARG A 277 6.39 -4.02 14.00
N ILE A 278 6.73 -2.87 14.60
CA ILE A 278 7.16 -1.67 13.89
C ILE A 278 8.54 -1.21 14.38
N THR A 279 8.70 -0.82 15.64
CA THR A 279 9.97 -0.20 16.10
C THR A 279 11.12 -1.20 16.16
N VAL A 280 10.97 -2.33 16.87
CA VAL A 280 12.01 -3.37 16.95
C VAL A 280 12.27 -4.00 15.57
N ALA A 281 11.22 -4.22 14.79
CA ALA A 281 11.35 -4.67 13.40
C ALA A 281 12.20 -3.71 12.54
N GLU A 282 12.04 -2.39 12.69
CA GLU A 282 12.87 -1.39 12.00
C GLU A 282 14.33 -1.50 12.42
N GLU A 283 14.60 -1.65 13.71
CA GLU A 283 15.95 -1.77 14.26
C GLU A 283 16.67 -3.00 13.73
N VAL A 284 16.05 -4.18 13.78
CA VAL A 284 16.64 -5.42 13.26
C VAL A 284 16.88 -5.35 11.75
N VAL A 285 15.92 -4.83 10.96
CA VAL A 285 16.07 -4.68 9.50
C VAL A 285 17.19 -3.69 9.15
N THR A 286 17.28 -2.58 9.86
CA THR A 286 18.27 -1.53 9.56
C THR A 286 19.68 -1.91 10.04
N GLU A 287 19.81 -2.64 11.15
CA GLU A 287 21.08 -3.28 11.52
C GLU A 287 21.53 -4.35 10.53
N ALA A 288 20.62 -5.22 10.07
CA ALA A 288 20.95 -6.25 9.09
C ALA A 288 21.32 -5.63 7.72
N GLY A 289 20.63 -4.56 7.32
CA GLY A 289 20.99 -3.72 6.18
C GLY A 289 22.38 -3.11 6.32
N ALA A 290 22.70 -2.52 7.49
CA ALA A 290 24.01 -1.94 7.77
C ALA A 290 25.13 -2.98 7.68
N LYS A 291 24.92 -4.17 8.28
CA LYS A 291 25.86 -5.32 8.24
C LYS A 291 26.04 -5.90 6.83
N SER A 292 25.18 -5.58 5.86
CA SER A 292 25.33 -5.99 4.45
C SER A 292 26.31 -5.11 3.65
N ILE A 293 26.72 -3.97 4.20
CA ILE A 293 27.63 -2.99 3.59
C ILE A 293 29.05 -3.23 4.08
N GLN A 294 30.01 -3.19 3.16
CA GLN A 294 31.43 -3.49 3.38
C GLN A 294 32.30 -2.25 3.09
N ASP A 295 33.52 -2.25 3.62
CA ASP A 295 34.51 -1.21 3.33
C ASP A 295 34.88 -1.21 1.84
N GLY A 296 34.81 -0.03 1.22
CA GLY A 296 35.01 0.17 -0.21
C GLY A 296 33.76 0.00 -1.07
N ASP A 297 32.59 -0.29 -0.49
CA ASP A 297 31.35 -0.39 -1.25
C ASP A 297 30.94 0.95 -1.89
N VAL A 298 30.30 0.84 -3.04
CA VAL A 298 29.66 1.95 -3.75
C VAL A 298 28.19 1.57 -3.93
N VAL A 299 27.36 2.08 -3.01
CA VAL A 299 25.96 1.69 -2.87
C VAL A 299 25.08 2.58 -3.72
N LEU A 300 24.17 2.01 -4.49
CA LEU A 300 23.14 2.75 -5.22
C LEU A 300 21.77 2.57 -4.55
N THR A 301 21.04 3.66 -4.35
CA THR A 301 19.70 3.71 -3.76
C THR A 301 18.76 4.55 -4.61
N TYR A 302 17.45 4.35 -4.44
CA TYR A 302 16.41 5.09 -5.15
C TYR A 302 15.51 5.90 -4.21
N GLY A 303 15.24 7.15 -4.59
CA GLY A 303 14.41 8.10 -3.86
C GLY A 303 14.87 8.27 -2.43
N ARG A 304 13.92 8.18 -1.49
CA ARG A 304 14.18 8.08 -0.05
C ARG A 304 13.34 6.97 0.55
N SER A 305 13.98 6.10 1.33
CA SER A 305 13.33 5.16 2.24
C SER A 305 13.96 5.33 3.61
N THR A 306 13.16 5.57 4.66
CA THR A 306 13.70 5.80 6.01
C THR A 306 14.51 4.60 6.50
N GLY A 307 14.11 3.37 6.14
CA GLY A 307 14.88 2.16 6.47
C GLY A 307 16.25 2.11 5.78
N VAL A 308 16.33 2.42 4.48
CA VAL A 308 17.61 2.44 3.75
C VAL A 308 18.53 3.56 4.27
N GLU A 309 17.96 4.75 4.52
CA GLU A 309 18.69 5.88 5.10
C GLU A 309 19.26 5.54 6.48
N ARG A 310 18.44 4.95 7.37
CA ARG A 310 18.88 4.51 8.71
C ARG A 310 19.95 3.41 8.64
N ALA A 311 19.83 2.45 7.73
CA ALA A 311 20.85 1.42 7.53
C ALA A 311 22.21 1.98 7.07
N LEU A 312 22.21 2.94 6.14
CA LEU A 312 23.44 3.62 5.69
C LEU A 312 24.08 4.44 6.82
N LEU A 313 23.28 5.21 7.56
CA LEU A 313 23.76 5.99 8.71
C LEU A 313 24.35 5.08 9.81
N LEU A 314 23.72 3.94 10.10
CA LEU A 314 24.22 2.94 11.05
C LEU A 314 25.53 2.29 10.58
N ALA A 315 25.67 1.98 9.29
CA ALA A 315 26.92 1.46 8.73
C ALA A 315 28.06 2.46 8.89
N ARG A 316 27.82 3.75 8.59
CA ARG A 316 28.82 4.81 8.77
C ARG A 316 29.19 5.01 10.23
N ALA A 317 28.21 5.02 11.12
CA ALA A 317 28.42 5.12 12.57
C ALA A 317 29.19 3.90 13.15
N SER A 318 29.07 2.73 12.52
CA SER A 318 29.84 1.52 12.84
C SER A 318 31.29 1.56 12.32
N GLY A 319 31.70 2.63 11.64
CA GLY A 319 33.05 2.85 11.12
C GLY A 319 33.24 2.48 9.65
N THR A 320 32.25 1.87 8.99
CA THR A 320 32.35 1.43 7.60
C THR A 320 32.55 2.61 6.64
N LYS A 321 33.41 2.44 5.65
CA LYS A 321 33.76 3.45 4.64
C LYS A 321 33.22 3.04 3.27
N PHE A 322 32.22 3.76 2.80
CA PHE A 322 31.55 3.51 1.52
C PHE A 322 31.08 4.85 0.92
N SER A 323 30.68 4.85 -0.35
CA SER A 323 30.02 5.99 -1.01
C SER A 323 28.64 5.61 -1.53
N VAL A 324 27.79 6.62 -1.79
CA VAL A 324 26.38 6.43 -2.13
C VAL A 324 25.98 7.21 -3.39
N PHE A 325 25.40 6.51 -4.37
CA PHE A 325 24.61 7.11 -5.43
C PHE A 325 23.14 7.17 -5.02
N VAL A 326 22.60 8.37 -4.84
CA VAL A 326 21.17 8.60 -4.64
C VAL A 326 20.57 9.01 -5.98
N ILE A 327 19.85 8.09 -6.61
CA ILE A 327 19.04 8.36 -7.81
C ILE A 327 17.62 8.69 -7.35
N ASP A 328 16.96 9.66 -7.97
CA ASP A 328 15.72 10.23 -7.45
C ASP A 328 14.60 10.28 -8.51
N ASP A 329 13.36 10.38 -8.04
CA ASP A 329 12.21 10.63 -8.90
C ASP A 329 12.23 12.11 -9.37
N PRO A 330 12.02 12.40 -10.66
CA PRO A 330 12.18 13.75 -11.22
C PRO A 330 11.10 14.75 -10.79
N TYR A 331 10.07 14.31 -10.04
CA TYR A 331 8.90 15.09 -9.68
C TYR A 331 8.82 15.46 -8.19
N GLU A 332 8.97 14.48 -7.29
CA GLU A 332 8.91 14.66 -5.84
C GLU A 332 10.28 14.95 -5.21
N LYS A 333 11.34 14.39 -5.80
CA LYS A 333 12.73 14.52 -5.36
C LYS A 333 13.01 14.29 -3.84
N PRO A 334 12.41 13.26 -3.19
CA PRO A 334 12.62 13.03 -1.76
C PRO A 334 14.06 12.58 -1.44
N GLY A 335 14.80 12.04 -2.41
CA GLY A 335 16.21 11.67 -2.29
C GLY A 335 17.12 12.85 -1.94
N GLN A 336 16.72 14.10 -2.19
CA GLN A 336 17.48 15.28 -1.73
C GLN A 336 17.60 15.36 -0.20
N ILE A 337 16.59 14.89 0.54
CA ILE A 337 16.61 14.89 2.01
C ILE A 337 17.62 13.84 2.49
N MET A 338 17.52 12.63 1.94
CA MET A 338 18.43 11.52 2.20
C MET A 338 19.89 11.91 1.88
N ALA A 339 20.14 12.49 0.71
CA ALA A 339 21.48 12.91 0.30
C ALA A 339 22.10 13.96 1.25
N LYS A 340 21.31 14.93 1.73
CA LYS A 340 21.76 15.91 2.73
C LYS A 340 22.10 15.26 4.07
N ASN A 341 21.25 14.34 4.54
CA ASN A 341 21.45 13.67 5.82
C ASN A 341 22.66 12.73 5.80
N LEU A 342 22.87 12.00 4.70
CA LEU A 342 24.06 11.16 4.50
C LEU A 342 25.34 12.01 4.40
N ALA A 343 25.32 13.11 3.64
CA ALA A 343 26.47 14.02 3.55
C ALA A 343 26.80 14.69 4.90
N ALA A 344 25.79 15.02 5.71
CA ALA A 344 25.97 15.54 7.07
C ALA A 344 26.59 14.50 8.03
N ALA A 345 26.52 13.20 7.70
CA ALA A 345 27.16 12.10 8.42
C ALA A 345 28.54 11.72 7.85
N ASP A 346 29.16 12.59 7.05
CA ASP A 346 30.49 12.38 6.43
C ASP A 346 30.54 11.10 5.56
N ILE A 347 29.51 10.93 4.72
CA ILE A 347 29.45 9.91 3.66
C ILE A 347 29.66 10.63 2.32
N ASP A 348 30.46 10.05 1.41
CA ASP A 348 30.58 10.55 0.04
C ASP A 348 29.28 10.25 -0.73
N VAL A 349 28.57 11.29 -1.17
CA VAL A 349 27.23 11.18 -1.77
C VAL A 349 27.19 11.88 -3.12
N SER A 350 26.78 11.14 -4.14
CA SER A 350 26.49 11.66 -5.48
C SER A 350 24.99 11.58 -5.75
N TYR A 351 24.35 12.71 -6.00
CA TYR A 351 22.91 12.83 -6.25
C TYR A 351 22.59 12.95 -7.76
N SER A 352 21.63 12.16 -8.24
CA SER A 352 21.01 12.29 -9.57
C SER A 352 19.51 12.53 -9.41
N GLY A 353 19.01 13.65 -9.96
CA GLY A 353 17.60 14.02 -9.87
C GLY A 353 16.67 13.33 -10.86
N ASP A 354 17.19 12.38 -11.65
CA ASP A 354 16.47 11.54 -12.62
C ASP A 354 17.24 10.25 -12.93
N LEU A 355 16.62 9.37 -13.73
CA LEU A 355 17.15 8.07 -14.18
C LEU A 355 18.15 8.17 -15.36
N GLY A 356 18.40 9.34 -15.95
CA GLY A 356 19.21 9.49 -17.16
C GLY A 356 20.67 9.05 -17.00
N GLY A 357 21.21 9.19 -15.78
CA GLY A 357 22.55 8.70 -15.41
C GLY A 357 22.63 7.21 -15.03
N LEU A 358 21.50 6.50 -14.89
CA LEU A 358 21.37 5.23 -14.18
C LEU A 358 22.46 4.19 -14.53
N VAL A 359 22.62 3.88 -15.82
CA VAL A 359 23.60 2.87 -16.28
C VAL A 359 25.03 3.26 -15.96
N ASN A 360 25.37 4.55 -15.98
CA ASN A 360 26.72 5.03 -15.65
C ASN A 360 26.99 5.03 -14.14
N HIS A 361 25.97 5.24 -13.32
CA HIS A 361 26.07 5.07 -11.86
C HIS A 361 26.17 3.59 -11.49
N LEU A 362 25.33 2.72 -12.07
CA LEU A 362 25.39 1.27 -11.83
C LEU A 362 26.75 0.67 -12.21
N LYS A 363 27.35 1.06 -13.35
CA LYS A 363 28.71 0.62 -13.74
C LYS A 363 29.81 0.96 -12.72
N ARG A 364 29.55 1.92 -11.82
CA ARG A 364 30.46 2.32 -10.73
C ARG A 364 30.02 1.78 -9.36
N ALA A 365 28.77 1.35 -9.24
CA ALA A 365 28.22 0.74 -8.04
C ALA A 365 28.59 -0.75 -7.99
N ASN A 366 28.70 -1.29 -6.77
CA ASN A 366 28.85 -2.74 -6.55
C ASN A 366 27.70 -3.35 -5.74
N LYS A 367 26.81 -2.51 -5.19
CA LYS A 367 25.62 -2.93 -4.43
C LYS A 367 24.45 -2.00 -4.73
N VAL A 368 23.25 -2.57 -4.86
CA VAL A 368 22.00 -1.80 -4.94
C VAL A 368 21.17 -2.10 -3.70
N LEU A 369 20.71 -1.06 -2.99
CA LEU A 369 19.94 -1.17 -1.75
C LEU A 369 18.66 -0.34 -1.88
N VAL A 370 17.49 -0.99 -1.77
CA VAL A 370 16.18 -0.36 -1.96
C VAL A 370 15.22 -0.70 -0.83
N GLY A 371 14.25 0.19 -0.58
CA GLY A 371 13.17 -0.04 0.38
C GLY A 371 11.91 -0.61 -0.29
N ALA A 372 11.14 -1.40 0.45
CA ALA A 372 9.87 -1.98 0.00
C ALA A 372 8.65 -1.34 0.68
N GLU A 373 7.62 -1.06 -0.12
CA GLU A 373 6.30 -0.65 0.39
C GLU A 373 5.38 -1.87 0.59
N ALA A 374 5.56 -2.92 -0.23
CA ALA A 374 5.07 -4.27 0.06
C ALA A 374 5.90 -5.34 -0.65
N VAL A 375 5.74 -6.60 -0.24
CA VAL A 375 6.19 -7.78 -0.99
C VAL A 375 5.00 -8.72 -1.17
N PHE A 376 4.70 -9.06 -2.42
CA PHE A 376 3.62 -9.97 -2.80
C PHE A 376 4.02 -11.44 -2.58
N SER A 377 3.03 -12.34 -2.51
CA SER A 377 3.27 -13.77 -2.25
C SER A 377 3.97 -14.52 -3.40
N ASN A 378 4.04 -13.94 -4.61
CA ASN A 378 4.92 -14.42 -5.68
C ASN A 378 6.37 -13.92 -5.56
N GLY A 379 6.71 -13.19 -4.50
CA GLY A 379 8.01 -12.57 -4.28
C GLY A 379 8.25 -11.29 -5.08
N ALA A 380 7.24 -10.77 -5.80
CA ALA A 380 7.35 -9.48 -6.47
C ALA A 380 7.34 -8.34 -5.44
N LEU A 381 8.23 -7.37 -5.64
CA LEU A 381 8.38 -6.17 -4.82
C LEU A 381 7.42 -5.08 -5.30
N TYR A 382 6.73 -4.44 -4.36
CA TYR A 382 5.99 -3.20 -4.58
C TYR A 382 6.78 -2.05 -3.96
N ALA A 383 7.19 -1.09 -4.79
CA ALA A 383 8.05 0.04 -4.38
C ALA A 383 7.72 1.30 -5.19
N ARG A 384 8.41 2.42 -4.95
CA ARG A 384 8.18 3.67 -5.69
C ARG A 384 8.49 3.47 -7.19
N SER A 385 7.69 4.06 -8.06
CA SER A 385 7.83 3.97 -9.52
C SER A 385 9.23 4.39 -9.97
N GLY A 386 9.92 3.50 -10.71
CA GLY A 386 11.34 3.60 -11.07
C GLY A 386 12.23 2.56 -10.37
N THR A 387 11.73 1.87 -9.35
CA THR A 387 12.46 0.76 -8.68
C THR A 387 12.66 -0.42 -9.62
N CYS A 388 11.66 -0.72 -10.46
CA CYS A 388 11.76 -1.79 -11.45
C CYS A 388 12.80 -1.50 -12.54
N ASP A 389 12.93 -0.24 -12.97
CA ASP A 389 13.92 0.19 -13.97
C ASP A 389 15.35 0.01 -13.43
N ILE A 390 15.56 0.37 -12.15
CA ILE A 390 16.84 0.20 -11.46
C ILE A 390 17.17 -1.29 -11.29
N ALA A 391 16.20 -2.12 -10.91
CA ALA A 391 16.43 -3.55 -10.73
C ALA A 391 16.71 -4.28 -12.05
N LEU A 392 16.06 -3.86 -13.15
CA LEU A 392 16.32 -4.38 -14.49
C LEU A 392 17.73 -4.00 -14.97
N ALA A 393 18.10 -2.72 -14.89
CA ALA A 393 19.42 -2.25 -15.28
C ALA A 393 20.55 -2.82 -14.38
N ALA A 394 20.27 -3.07 -13.10
CA ALA A 394 21.20 -3.75 -12.20
C ALA A 394 21.43 -5.21 -12.61
N GLN A 395 20.38 -5.95 -13.00
CA GLN A 395 20.49 -7.33 -13.48
C GLN A 395 21.33 -7.42 -14.76
N GLU A 396 21.17 -6.50 -15.72
CA GLU A 396 21.98 -6.46 -16.95
C GLU A 396 23.48 -6.30 -16.68
N LEU A 397 23.84 -5.69 -15.54
CA LEU A 397 25.22 -5.50 -15.07
C LEU A 397 25.66 -6.54 -14.03
N ASN A 398 24.85 -7.58 -13.79
CA ASN A 398 25.07 -8.64 -12.78
C ASN A 398 25.19 -8.10 -11.33
N LEU A 399 24.55 -6.98 -11.03
CA LEU A 399 24.49 -6.39 -9.69
C LEU A 399 23.27 -6.90 -8.93
N GLY A 400 23.49 -7.41 -7.71
CA GLY A 400 22.43 -7.89 -6.84
C GLY A 400 21.66 -6.73 -6.19
N VAL A 401 20.34 -6.73 -6.34
CA VAL A 401 19.44 -5.81 -5.62
C VAL A 401 19.08 -6.39 -4.25
N VAL A 402 19.44 -5.68 -3.19
CA VAL A 402 19.09 -5.98 -1.80
C VAL A 402 17.89 -5.12 -1.40
N VAL A 403 16.86 -5.76 -0.87
CA VAL A 403 15.61 -5.13 -0.46
C VAL A 403 15.52 -5.12 1.06
N LEU A 404 15.27 -3.95 1.66
CA LEU A 404 14.92 -3.81 3.08
C LEU A 404 13.39 -3.74 3.22
N CYS A 405 12.80 -4.65 4.00
CA CYS A 405 11.35 -4.72 4.20
C CYS A 405 11.02 -5.26 5.60
N GLN A 406 10.08 -4.63 6.30
CA GLN A 406 9.50 -5.21 7.52
C GLN A 406 8.45 -6.26 7.15
N THR A 407 8.32 -7.34 7.93
CA THR A 407 7.37 -8.41 7.59
C THR A 407 5.90 -7.96 7.54
N ILE A 408 5.53 -6.89 8.26
CA ILE A 408 4.17 -6.32 8.21
C ILE A 408 3.78 -5.76 6.83
N ASN A 409 4.76 -5.45 5.97
CA ASN A 409 4.55 -5.03 4.58
C ASN A 409 4.36 -6.22 3.60
N ILE A 410 4.55 -7.48 4.04
CA ILE A 410 4.33 -8.65 3.18
C ILE A 410 2.82 -8.93 3.07
N THR A 411 2.35 -9.40 1.91
CA THR A 411 0.92 -9.66 1.66
C THR A 411 0.66 -10.97 0.93
N GLU A 412 -0.43 -11.65 1.28
CA GLU A 412 -0.93 -12.86 0.59
C GLU A 412 -1.25 -12.61 -0.89
N ARG A 413 -1.49 -11.35 -1.28
CA ARG A 413 -1.85 -10.95 -2.64
C ARG A 413 -0.72 -11.21 -3.62
N VAL A 414 -1.09 -11.37 -4.90
CA VAL A 414 -0.18 -11.54 -6.03
C VAL A 414 -0.37 -10.36 -6.99
N ALA A 415 0.72 -9.78 -7.47
CA ALA A 415 0.70 -8.86 -8.60
C ALA A 415 1.73 -9.31 -9.66
N THR A 416 1.33 -9.23 -10.92
CA THR A 416 2.18 -9.55 -12.09
C THR A 416 2.57 -8.31 -12.90
N ASP A 417 1.94 -7.18 -12.62
CA ASP A 417 2.12 -5.90 -13.30
C ASP A 417 1.97 -4.73 -12.31
N SER A 418 2.29 -3.52 -12.78
CA SER A 418 2.18 -2.27 -12.03
C SER A 418 0.79 -1.61 -12.15
N LEU A 419 -0.23 -2.29 -12.67
CA LEU A 419 -1.57 -1.74 -12.92
C LEU A 419 -2.68 -2.39 -12.06
N THR A 420 -2.42 -3.57 -11.52
CA THR A 420 -3.36 -4.33 -10.68
C THR A 420 -3.58 -3.66 -9.32
N TYR A 421 -2.50 -3.17 -8.70
CA TYR A 421 -2.54 -2.37 -7.48
C TYR A 421 -1.65 -1.14 -7.69
N ASN A 422 -2.23 0.06 -7.78
CA ASN A 422 -1.46 1.29 -7.85
C ASN A 422 -2.26 2.52 -7.41
N GLU A 423 -1.53 3.60 -7.17
CA GLU A 423 -2.03 4.93 -6.85
C GLU A 423 -1.58 5.92 -7.94
N ILE A 424 -2.51 6.74 -8.42
CA ILE A 424 -2.24 7.84 -9.36
C ILE A 424 -1.85 9.10 -8.56
N ASP A 425 -0.85 9.83 -9.05
CA ASP A 425 -0.49 11.16 -8.58
C ASP A 425 -1.63 12.17 -8.90
N PRO A 426 -2.33 12.74 -7.89
CA PRO A 426 -3.43 13.67 -8.13
C PRO A 426 -2.97 15.01 -8.75
N GLU A 427 -1.71 15.39 -8.59
CA GLU A 427 -1.16 16.64 -9.16
C GLU A 427 -0.66 16.44 -10.59
N ARG A 428 -0.57 15.19 -11.06
CA ARG A 428 -0.05 14.81 -12.37
C ARG A 428 -0.95 13.80 -13.08
N CYS A 429 -2.25 14.09 -13.10
CA CYS A 429 -3.26 13.29 -13.80
C CYS A 429 -4.06 14.14 -14.81
N GLN A 430 -3.80 13.93 -16.11
CA GLN A 430 -4.45 14.60 -17.24
C GLN A 430 -5.06 13.57 -18.19
N ALA A 431 -5.99 14.02 -19.05
CA ALA A 431 -6.69 13.13 -19.99
C ALA A 431 -5.76 12.38 -20.97
N ALA A 432 -4.57 12.91 -21.26
CA ALA A 432 -3.59 12.31 -22.17
C ALA A 432 -2.45 11.55 -21.45
N SER A 433 -2.21 11.82 -20.17
CA SER A 433 -1.11 11.22 -19.40
C SER A 433 -1.35 11.35 -17.90
N PHE A 434 -0.95 10.32 -17.14
CA PHE A 434 -0.98 10.33 -15.69
C PHE A 434 0.29 9.65 -15.15
N ARG A 435 0.66 9.98 -13.91
CA ARG A 435 1.79 9.36 -13.20
C ARG A 435 1.30 8.32 -12.20
N LEU A 436 1.92 7.14 -12.23
CA LEU A 436 1.82 6.12 -11.19
C LEU A 436 2.85 6.42 -10.10
N LEU A 437 2.48 6.24 -8.83
CA LEU A 437 3.38 6.48 -7.69
C LEU A 437 4.29 5.28 -7.38
N TYR A 438 3.85 4.08 -7.76
CA TYR A 438 4.50 2.81 -7.43
C TYR A 438 4.74 1.95 -8.68
N ASP A 439 5.60 0.94 -8.57
CA ASP A 439 5.74 -0.14 -9.54
C ASP A 439 5.82 -1.53 -8.88
N THR A 440 5.62 -2.56 -9.69
CA THR A 440 5.79 -3.97 -9.31
C THR A 440 7.07 -4.49 -9.97
N THR A 441 8.10 -4.77 -9.18
CA THR A 441 9.36 -5.36 -9.65
C THR A 441 9.32 -6.89 -9.48
N PRO A 442 9.42 -7.70 -10.55
CA PRO A 442 9.43 -9.16 -10.44
C PRO A 442 10.61 -9.71 -9.63
N ASP A 443 10.34 -10.78 -8.88
CA ASP A 443 11.27 -11.54 -8.03
C ASP A 443 12.62 -11.85 -8.70
N LYS A 444 12.61 -12.16 -10.01
CA LYS A 444 13.81 -12.52 -10.78
C LYS A 444 14.86 -11.41 -10.87
N TYR A 445 14.50 -10.15 -10.64
CA TYR A 445 15.43 -9.01 -10.65
C TYR A 445 16.01 -8.71 -9.25
N LEU A 446 15.56 -9.44 -8.23
CA LEU A 446 15.85 -9.17 -6.82
C LEU A 446 16.73 -10.28 -6.25
N HIS A 447 17.77 -9.91 -5.51
CA HIS A 447 18.76 -10.85 -5.01
C HIS A 447 18.45 -11.33 -3.58
N LEU A 448 18.21 -10.39 -2.66
CA LEU A 448 17.99 -10.66 -1.24
C LEU A 448 16.88 -9.78 -0.67
N LEU A 449 16.08 -10.35 0.22
CA LEU A 449 15.10 -9.67 1.05
C LEU A 449 15.54 -9.76 2.51
N ILE A 450 15.85 -8.62 3.11
CA ILE A 450 16.23 -8.50 4.53
C ILE A 450 14.99 -8.11 5.32
N THR A 451 14.63 -8.95 6.29
CA THR A 451 13.51 -8.77 7.22
C THR A 451 13.98 -8.97 8.66
N GLU A 452 13.15 -8.60 9.64
CA GLU A 452 13.40 -8.86 11.06
C GLU A 452 13.40 -10.37 11.42
N LEU A 453 12.81 -11.22 10.58
CA LEU A 453 12.88 -12.68 10.69
C LEU A 453 14.12 -13.28 9.99
N GLY A 454 15.00 -12.44 9.47
CA GLY A 454 16.24 -12.80 8.78
C GLY A 454 16.24 -12.48 7.29
N THR A 455 17.36 -12.82 6.64
CA THR A 455 17.58 -12.63 5.20
C THR A 455 17.12 -13.85 4.42
N VAL A 456 16.27 -13.65 3.42
CA VAL A 456 15.75 -14.71 2.54
C VAL A 456 15.80 -14.30 1.07
N GLN A 457 15.52 -15.23 0.16
CA GLN A 457 15.20 -14.88 -1.22
C GLN A 457 13.75 -14.35 -1.30
N PRO A 458 13.45 -13.37 -2.18
CA PRO A 458 12.10 -12.81 -2.31
C PRO A 458 11.00 -13.86 -2.58
N ARG A 459 11.32 -14.95 -3.30
CA ARG A 459 10.42 -16.09 -3.52
C ARG A 459 9.92 -16.78 -2.24
N SER A 460 10.66 -16.66 -1.14
CA SER A 460 10.30 -17.22 0.17
C SER A 460 9.42 -16.28 1.01
N ALA A 461 8.88 -15.19 0.45
CA ALA A 461 7.91 -14.32 1.12
C ALA A 461 6.70 -15.07 1.71
N PRO A 462 6.13 -16.12 1.07
CA PRO A 462 5.07 -16.95 1.68
C PRO A 462 5.50 -17.69 2.96
N ASP A 463 6.75 -18.14 3.04
CA ASP A 463 7.27 -18.81 4.24
C ASP A 463 7.38 -17.83 5.41
N LEU A 464 7.67 -16.54 5.14
CA LEU A 464 7.62 -15.49 6.14
C LEU A 464 6.18 -15.22 6.58
N LEU A 465 5.22 -15.12 5.66
CA LEU A 465 3.80 -14.96 6.00
C LEU A 465 3.31 -16.07 6.93
N ARG A 466 3.57 -17.34 6.59
CA ARG A 466 3.16 -18.48 7.42
C ARG A 466 3.73 -18.40 8.84
N LYS A 467 5.01 -18.01 8.98
CA LYS A 467 5.60 -17.77 10.32
C LYS A 467 4.85 -16.67 11.09
N LEU A 468 4.47 -15.56 10.43
CA LEU A 468 3.72 -14.49 11.09
C LEU A 468 2.32 -14.92 11.55
N GLU A 469 1.68 -15.84 10.83
CA GLU A 469 0.39 -16.43 11.22
C GLU A 469 0.53 -17.37 12.41
N GLU A 470 1.63 -18.14 12.50
CA GLU A 470 1.96 -18.99 13.65
C GLU A 470 2.21 -18.20 14.95
N PHE A 471 2.42 -16.87 14.87
CA PHE A 471 2.64 -15.95 16.01
C PHE A 471 1.46 -15.01 16.35
N ASN A 472 0.26 -15.16 15.76
CA ASN A 472 -0.88 -14.23 15.90
C ASN A 472 -2.17 -14.84 16.51
#